data_AF-A0A9D4XVU5-F1
#
_entry.id   AF-A0A9D4XVU5-F1
#
_cell.length_a   1.000
_cell.length_b   1.000
_cell.length_c   1.000
_cell.angle_alpha   90.00
_cell.angle_beta   90.00
_cell.angle_gamma   90.00
#
_symmetry.space_group_name_H-M   'P 1'
#
loop_
_entity.id
_entity.type
_entity.pdbx_description
1 polymer ?
#
loop_
_entity_poly.entity_id
_entity_poly.type
_entity_poly.pdbx_seq_one_letter_code
_entity_poly.pdbx_strand_id
1 'polypeptide(L)'
;MALEIPVKVIVGAPTILGDWKAPVVKFDGKWVPDSDVIVGILEEKYPEPSFVTPPQFSSVGSKIFRTFVSFVKRKDSNDGTDHTNMLEVCMVTQGPYVAGEKVTAVDLSLAPNLYHVVVALGHFKNWTIPESLTHVHNYIKVSGCFRQCM
;
A
#
# COMPACT_ATOMS: atom_id res chain seq x y z
N MET A 1 12.74 -11.61 -21.92
CA MET A 1 12.79 -12.90 -21.21
C MET A 1 12.16 -12.66 -19.85
N ALA A 2 10.94 -13.14 -19.63
CA ALA A 2 10.32 -13.04 -18.31
C ALA A 2 11.03 -14.04 -17.39
N LEU A 3 11.72 -13.55 -16.36
CA LEU A 3 12.15 -14.40 -15.26
C LEU A 3 10.88 -14.84 -14.54
N GLU A 4 10.45 -16.08 -14.77
CA GLU A 4 9.52 -16.74 -13.85
C GLU A 4 10.27 -16.90 -12.53
N ILE A 5 10.02 -15.99 -11.59
CA ILE A 5 10.49 -16.12 -10.23
C ILE A 5 9.53 -17.10 -9.53
N PRO A 6 9.96 -18.31 -9.14
CA PRO A 6 9.07 -19.27 -8.51
C PRO A 6 8.86 -18.90 -7.03
N VAL A 7 8.17 -17.78 -6.77
CA VAL A 7 7.73 -17.42 -5.42
C VAL A 7 6.36 -18.08 -5.18
N LYS A 8 6.34 -19.13 -4.37
CA LYS A 8 5.07 -19.69 -3.88
C LYS A 8 4.58 -18.84 -2.71
N VAL A 9 3.76 -17.84 -3.01
CA VAL A 9 3.04 -17.03 -2.02
C VAL A 9 1.83 -17.82 -1.56
N ILE A 10 1.66 -18.03 -0.25
CA ILE A 10 0.38 -18.50 0.29
C ILE A 10 -0.41 -17.28 0.72
N VAL A 11 -1.45 -16.95 -0.06
CA VAL A 11 -2.50 -16.02 0.35
C VAL A 11 -3.65 -16.86 0.89
N GLY A 12 -3.53 -17.26 2.17
CA GLY A 12 -4.59 -17.87 2.98
C GLY A 12 -5.15 -19.23 2.56
N ALA A 13 -4.86 -20.27 3.36
CA ALA A 13 -5.80 -21.35 3.66
C ALA A 13 -5.88 -21.51 5.20
N PRO A 14 -7.07 -21.54 5.82
CA PRO A 14 -7.22 -21.47 7.29
C PRO A 14 -6.60 -22.63 8.08
N THR A 15 -6.24 -23.73 7.42
CA THR A 15 -5.86 -24.99 8.06
C THR A 15 -4.34 -25.19 8.22
N ILE A 16 -3.51 -24.30 7.68
CA ILE A 16 -2.03 -24.40 7.75
C ILE A 16 -1.38 -23.26 8.56
N LEU A 17 -2.15 -22.28 9.05
CA LEU A 17 -1.59 -21.04 9.59
C LEU A 17 -1.55 -20.88 11.11
N GLY A 18 -2.19 -21.67 11.98
CA GLY A 18 -2.08 -21.45 13.44
C GLY A 18 -2.13 -19.95 13.85
N ASP A 19 -1.18 -19.47 14.68
CA ASP A 19 -0.98 -18.05 15.03
C ASP A 19 -0.25 -17.20 13.95
N TRP A 20 0.08 -17.78 12.79
CA TRP A 20 0.82 -17.10 11.74
C TRP A 20 -0.05 -16.07 11.03
N LYS A 21 0.41 -14.82 11.04
CA LYS A 21 -0.19 -13.71 10.29
C LYS A 21 0.30 -13.75 8.84
N ALA A 22 -0.64 -13.63 7.90
CA ALA A 22 -0.33 -13.45 6.49
C ALA A 22 0.23 -12.03 6.22
N PRO A 23 1.03 -11.82 5.15
CA PRO A 23 1.50 -12.83 4.20
C PRO A 23 2.62 -13.71 4.77
N VAL A 24 2.74 -14.92 4.23
CA VAL A 24 3.88 -15.82 4.49
C VAL A 24 4.38 -16.36 3.14
N VAL A 25 5.69 -16.26 2.91
CA VAL A 25 6.34 -16.69 1.67
C VAL A 25 7.41 -17.74 1.98
N LYS A 26 7.55 -18.75 1.12
CA LYS A 26 8.59 -19.78 1.26
C LYS A 26 9.83 -19.41 0.45
N PHE A 27 10.94 -19.14 1.14
CA PHE A 27 12.26 -18.95 0.54
C PHE A 27 13.15 -20.14 0.91
N ASP A 28 13.69 -20.84 -0.09
CA ASP A 28 14.70 -21.91 0.10
C ASP A 28 14.31 -22.96 1.15
N GLY A 29 13.04 -23.37 1.16
CA GLY A 29 12.53 -24.35 2.13
C GLY A 29 11.96 -23.74 3.42
N LYS A 30 12.25 -22.48 3.74
CA LYS A 30 11.85 -21.79 4.98
C LYS A 30 10.66 -20.86 4.74
N TRP A 31 9.66 -20.93 5.62
CA TRP A 31 8.55 -19.97 5.65
C TRP A 31 8.97 -18.68 6.36
N VAL A 32 8.71 -17.55 5.73
CA VAL A 32 9.01 -16.21 6.24
C VAL A 32 7.70 -15.41 6.29
N PRO A 33 7.25 -14.98 7.49
CA PRO A 33 6.13 -14.05 7.63
C PRO A 33 6.61 -12.60 7.48
N ASP A 34 5.68 -11.65 7.60
CA ASP A 34 5.92 -10.20 7.60
C ASP A 34 6.28 -9.66 6.20
N SER A 35 5.40 -8.81 5.67
CA SER A 35 5.59 -8.22 4.35
C SER A 35 6.87 -7.41 4.22
N ASP A 36 7.31 -6.70 5.26
CA ASP A 36 8.49 -5.85 5.20
C ASP A 36 9.76 -6.71 5.11
N VAL A 37 9.79 -7.82 5.85
CA VAL A 37 10.87 -8.82 5.78
C VAL A 37 10.87 -9.54 4.44
N ILE A 38 9.69 -9.94 3.94
CA ILE A 38 9.54 -10.61 2.64
C ILE A 38 10.05 -9.72 1.51
N VAL A 39 9.68 -8.44 1.48
CA VAL A 39 10.13 -7.49 0.46
C VAL A 39 11.65 -7.31 0.50
N GLY A 40 12.25 -7.21 1.69
CA GLY A 40 13.71 -7.14 1.83
C GLY A 40 14.43 -8.36 1.24
N ILE A 41 13.91 -9.57 1.49
CA ILE A 41 14.47 -10.80 0.90
C ILE A 41 14.30 -10.83 -0.62
N LEU A 42 13.15 -10.37 -1.13
CA LEU A 42 12.90 -10.31 -2.58
C LEU A 42 13.89 -9.37 -3.28
N GLU A 43 14.16 -8.20 -2.70
CA GLU A 43 15.14 -7.24 -3.26
C GLU A 43 16.57 -7.81 -3.22
N GLU A 44 16.96 -8.51 -2.15
CA GLU A 44 18.28 -9.15 -2.06
C GLU A 44 18.42 -10.29 -3.10
N LYS A 45 17.38 -11.11 -3.25
CA LYS A 45 17.43 -12.30 -4.11
C LYS A 45 17.20 -11.97 -5.59
N TYR A 46 16.48 -10.89 -5.89
CA TYR A 46 16.11 -10.43 -7.23
C TYR A 46 16.32 -8.91 -7.33
N PRO A 47 17.59 -8.45 -7.37
CA PRO A 47 17.91 -7.02 -7.30
C PRO A 47 17.53 -6.22 -8.55
N GLU A 48 17.15 -6.89 -9.65
CA GLU A 48 16.78 -6.25 -10.91
C GLU A 48 15.41 -6.73 -11.40
N PRO A 49 14.46 -5.81 -11.66
CA PRO A 49 14.57 -4.36 -11.48
C PRO A 49 14.55 -3.96 -10.00
N SER A 50 15.37 -2.98 -9.60
CA SER A 50 15.40 -2.54 -8.20
C SER A 50 14.13 -1.77 -7.81
N PHE A 51 13.61 -2.10 -6.63
CA PHE A 51 12.49 -1.39 -6.01
C PHE A 51 12.92 -0.57 -4.79
N VAL A 52 14.22 -0.36 -4.56
CA VAL A 52 14.71 0.42 -3.42
C VAL A 52 14.10 1.83 -3.42
N THR A 53 13.41 2.17 -2.34
CA THR A 53 12.94 3.53 -2.09
C THR A 53 14.08 4.37 -1.50
N PRO A 54 14.40 5.54 -2.08
CA PRO A 54 15.35 6.48 -1.48
C PRO A 54 14.97 6.86 -0.04
N PRO A 55 15.91 6.98 0.91
CA PRO A 55 15.60 7.15 2.33
C PRO A 55 14.67 8.32 2.66
N GLN A 56 14.75 9.41 1.92
CA GLN A 56 13.90 10.60 2.08
C GLN A 56 12.41 10.33 1.83
N PHE A 57 12.07 9.26 1.10
CA PHE A 57 10.70 8.88 0.76
C PHE A 57 10.19 7.66 1.55
N SER A 58 11.05 6.98 2.31
CA SER A 58 10.72 5.71 2.99
C SER A 58 9.53 5.78 3.96
N SER A 59 9.25 6.95 4.53
CA SER A 59 8.18 7.15 5.52
C SER A 59 6.89 7.71 4.94
N VAL A 60 6.88 8.02 3.63
CA VAL A 60 5.69 8.50 2.92
C VAL A 60 4.59 7.44 3.04
N GLY A 61 3.39 7.84 3.45
CA GLY A 61 2.25 6.95 3.55
C GLY A 61 2.16 6.09 4.82
N SER A 62 3.22 6.02 5.63
CA SER A 62 3.31 5.10 6.79
C SER A 62 2.20 5.28 7.85
N LYS A 63 1.63 6.48 7.97
CA LYS A 63 0.57 6.79 8.93
C LYS A 63 -0.84 6.58 8.39
N ILE A 64 -1.01 6.46 7.06
CA ILE A 64 -2.32 6.49 6.39
C ILE A 64 -3.22 5.38 6.93
N PHE A 65 -2.71 4.14 6.95
CA PHE A 65 -3.53 2.99 7.34
C PHE A 65 -3.94 3.04 8.81
N ARG A 66 -3.05 3.50 9.71
CA ARG A 66 -3.38 3.67 11.13
C ARG A 66 -4.45 4.72 11.33
N THR A 67 -4.33 5.87 10.66
CA THR A 67 -5.34 6.94 10.74
C THR A 67 -6.67 6.49 10.15
N PHE A 68 -6.63 5.76 9.03
CA PHE A 68 -7.80 5.15 8.40
C PHE A 68 -8.54 4.18 9.32
N VAL A 69 -7.86 3.19 9.89
CA VAL A 69 -8.48 2.23 10.81
C VAL A 69 -9.08 2.95 12.03
N SER A 70 -8.38 3.97 12.54
CA SER A 70 -8.88 4.79 13.64
C SER A 70 -10.16 5.54 13.25
N PHE A 71 -10.20 6.08 12.03
CA PHE A 71 -11.36 6.82 11.51
C PHE A 71 -12.57 5.91 11.25
N VAL A 72 -12.39 4.75 10.62
CA VAL A 72 -13.48 3.78 10.38
C VAL A 72 -14.12 3.32 11.69
N LYS A 73 -13.30 3.11 12.73
CA LYS A 73 -13.78 2.66 14.05
C LYS A 73 -14.55 3.73 14.83
N ARG A 74 -14.43 5.03 14.50
CA ARG A 74 -15.18 6.09 15.16
C ARG A 74 -16.65 6.01 14.76
N LYS A 75 -17.53 6.06 15.76
CA LYS A 75 -18.99 5.97 15.57
C LYS A 75 -19.56 7.24 14.94
N ASP A 76 -19.03 8.40 15.32
CA ASP A 76 -19.50 9.69 14.84
C ASP A 76 -18.82 10.04 13.51
N SER A 77 -19.62 10.16 12.45
CA SER A 77 -19.17 10.40 11.08
C SER A 77 -18.80 11.86 10.80
N ASN A 78 -19.01 12.77 11.77
CA ASN A 78 -19.04 14.21 11.54
C ASN A 78 -18.34 15.01 12.66
N ASP A 79 -17.18 14.54 13.12
CA ASP A 79 -16.41 15.25 14.16
C ASP A 79 -15.63 16.47 13.65
N GLY A 80 -15.83 16.85 12.37
CA GLY A 80 -15.16 17.98 11.74
C GLY A 80 -13.66 17.77 11.53
N THR A 81 -13.13 16.56 11.73
CA THR A 81 -11.72 16.27 11.46
C THR A 81 -11.48 16.36 9.96
N ASP A 82 -10.58 17.24 9.54
CA ASP A 82 -10.15 17.31 8.14
C ASP A 82 -9.42 16.02 7.76
N HIS A 83 -10.10 15.16 6.99
CA HIS A 83 -9.58 13.87 6.54
C HIS A 83 -8.52 14.02 5.43
N THR A 84 -8.34 15.23 4.88
CA THR A 84 -7.30 15.49 3.88
C THR A 84 -5.89 15.32 4.42
N ASN A 85 -5.68 15.56 5.73
CA ASN A 85 -4.42 15.27 6.43
C ASN A 85 -4.00 13.79 6.32
N MET A 86 -4.94 12.88 6.05
CA MET A 86 -4.62 11.46 5.82
C MET A 86 -3.91 11.23 4.49
N LEU A 87 -4.09 12.11 3.50
CA LEU A 87 -3.62 11.94 2.13
C LEU A 87 -2.58 12.99 1.72
N GLU A 88 -2.39 14.02 2.54
CA GLU A 88 -1.45 15.13 2.31
C GLU A 88 0.00 14.65 2.10
N VAL A 89 0.37 13.50 2.67
CA VAL A 89 1.73 12.94 2.53
C VAL A 89 2.02 12.43 1.10
N CYS A 90 1.00 12.15 0.30
CA CYS A 90 1.15 11.75 -1.11
C CYS A 90 1.45 12.93 -2.04
N MET A 91 1.55 14.16 -1.52
CA MET A 91 1.63 15.38 -2.33
C MET A 91 3.08 15.87 -2.59
N VAL A 92 4.10 15.19 -2.05
CA VAL A 92 5.52 15.64 -2.11
C VAL A 92 6.26 15.14 -3.36
N THR A 93 5.56 14.67 -4.38
CA THR A 93 6.15 13.90 -5.49
C THR A 93 6.53 14.78 -6.68
N GLN A 94 7.73 14.61 -7.22
CA GLN A 94 8.17 15.24 -8.49
C GLN A 94 7.80 14.40 -9.74
N GLY A 95 6.99 13.36 -9.57
CA GLY A 95 6.64 12.43 -10.65
C GLY A 95 5.33 11.66 -10.36
N PRO A 96 4.96 10.71 -11.24
CA PRO A 96 3.73 9.92 -11.09
C PRO A 96 3.73 8.99 -9.87
N TYR A 97 4.91 8.64 -9.34
CA TYR A 97 5.09 7.79 -8.16
C TYR A 97 5.79 8.54 -7.03
N VAL A 98 5.82 7.94 -5.83
CA VAL A 98 6.35 8.59 -4.62
C VAL A 98 7.80 9.06 -4.79
N ALA A 99 8.64 8.24 -5.41
CA ALA A 99 10.06 8.53 -5.62
C ALA A 99 10.37 9.07 -7.04
N GLY A 100 9.36 9.52 -7.80
CA GLY A 100 9.53 10.09 -9.14
C GLY A 100 8.91 9.23 -10.24
N GLU A 101 9.71 8.84 -11.24
CA GLU A 101 9.22 8.19 -12.46
C GLU A 101 8.96 6.69 -12.35
N LYS A 102 9.61 6.01 -11.41
CA LYS A 102 9.55 4.54 -11.24
C LYS A 102 8.87 4.17 -9.94
N VAL A 103 8.19 3.02 -9.96
CA VAL A 103 7.62 2.36 -8.79
C VAL A 103 8.76 1.92 -7.87
N THR A 104 8.62 2.16 -6.58
CA THR A 104 9.52 1.63 -5.54
C THR A 104 8.73 0.92 -4.43
N ALA A 105 9.41 0.34 -3.44
CA ALA A 105 8.79 -0.41 -2.36
C ALA A 105 7.72 0.40 -1.60
N VAL A 106 7.91 1.71 -1.43
CA VAL A 106 6.90 2.58 -0.79
C VAL A 106 5.60 2.64 -1.60
N ASP A 107 5.65 2.60 -2.93
CA ASP A 107 4.46 2.60 -3.79
C ASP A 107 3.70 1.27 -3.67
N LEU A 108 4.45 0.16 -3.64
CA LEU A 108 3.90 -1.19 -3.46
C LEU A 108 3.24 -1.38 -2.08
N SER A 109 3.72 -0.66 -1.06
CA SER A 109 3.11 -0.61 0.27
C SER A 109 1.91 0.36 0.34
N LEU A 110 2.01 1.51 -0.34
CA LEU A 110 1.03 2.58 -0.28
C LEU A 110 -0.25 2.28 -1.08
N ALA A 111 -0.12 1.79 -2.32
CA ALA A 111 -1.25 1.51 -3.20
C ALA A 111 -2.35 0.63 -2.57
N PRO A 112 -2.07 -0.56 -1.99
CA PRO A 112 -3.11 -1.39 -1.37
C PRO A 112 -3.75 -0.70 -0.16
N ASN A 113 -2.99 0.08 0.60
CA ASN A 113 -3.54 0.85 1.73
C ASN A 113 -4.51 1.94 1.24
N LEU A 114 -4.15 2.70 0.20
CA LEU A 114 -5.03 3.71 -0.40
C LEU A 114 -6.29 3.09 -0.99
N TYR A 115 -6.22 1.89 -1.56
CA TYR A 115 -7.41 1.17 -2.01
C TYR A 115 -8.43 0.99 -0.89
N HIS A 116 -7.96 0.44 0.24
CA HIS A 116 -8.81 0.19 1.39
C HIS A 116 -9.43 1.48 1.92
N VAL A 117 -8.68 2.59 1.91
CA VAL A 117 -9.21 3.91 2.26
C VAL A 117 -10.37 4.29 1.35
N VAL A 118 -10.15 4.30 0.03
CA VAL A 118 -11.16 4.76 -0.94
C VAL A 118 -12.42 3.90 -0.88
N VAL A 119 -12.28 2.57 -0.92
CA VAL A 119 -13.43 1.66 -0.96
C VAL A 119 -14.18 1.65 0.35
N ALA A 120 -13.48 1.51 1.49
CA ALA A 120 -14.16 1.38 2.77
C ALA A 120 -14.77 2.71 3.22
N LEU A 121 -14.10 3.85 3.00
CA LEU A 121 -14.68 5.14 3.37
C LEU A 121 -15.81 5.56 2.43
N GLY A 122 -15.72 5.21 1.14
CA GLY A 122 -16.84 5.36 0.21
C GLY A 122 -18.06 4.58 0.67
N HIS A 123 -17.88 3.32 1.08
CA HIS A 123 -18.98 2.45 1.50
C HIS A 123 -19.54 2.78 2.89
N PHE A 124 -18.69 2.91 3.90
CA PHE A 124 -19.12 3.02 5.31
C PHE A 124 -19.38 4.47 5.75
N LYS A 125 -18.83 5.46 5.03
CA LYS A 125 -18.88 6.88 5.45
C LYS A 125 -19.36 7.82 4.34
N ASN A 126 -19.70 7.32 3.15
CA ASN A 126 -20.01 8.13 1.96
C ASN A 126 -18.94 9.21 1.69
N TRP A 127 -17.68 8.90 2.01
CA TRP A 127 -16.58 9.83 1.87
C TRP A 127 -15.84 9.58 0.56
N THR A 128 -15.48 10.66 -0.13
CA THR A 128 -14.71 10.63 -1.36
C THR A 128 -13.45 11.50 -1.21
N ILE A 129 -12.44 11.22 -2.04
CA ILE A 129 -11.22 12.05 -2.07
C ILE A 129 -11.60 13.45 -2.58
N PRO A 130 -11.33 14.52 -1.82
CA PRO A 130 -11.59 15.87 -2.28
C PRO A 130 -10.89 16.18 -3.61
N GLU A 131 -11.58 16.87 -4.52
CA GLU A 131 -11.06 17.19 -5.86
C GLU A 131 -9.80 18.07 -5.81
N SER A 132 -9.61 18.82 -4.73
CA SER A 132 -8.41 19.63 -4.49
C SER A 132 -7.12 18.79 -4.40
N LEU A 133 -7.21 17.49 -4.07
CA LEU A 133 -6.08 16.58 -3.96
C LEU A 133 -5.68 15.98 -5.31
N THR A 134 -5.39 16.83 -6.29
CA THR A 134 -5.09 16.45 -7.69
C THR A 134 -3.97 15.42 -7.81
N HIS A 135 -2.92 15.53 -6.99
CA HIS A 135 -1.81 14.58 -6.95
C HIS A 135 -2.26 13.18 -6.54
N VAL A 136 -3.15 13.07 -5.55
CA VAL A 136 -3.67 11.78 -5.08
C VAL A 136 -4.54 11.14 -6.16
N HIS A 137 -5.39 11.93 -6.81
CA HIS A 137 -6.20 11.46 -7.95
C HIS A 137 -5.32 10.94 -9.09
N ASN A 138 -4.24 11.66 -9.41
CA ASN A 138 -3.30 11.23 -10.44
C ASN A 138 -2.54 9.96 -10.04
N TYR A 139 -2.07 9.89 -8.79
CA TYR A 139 -1.41 8.71 -8.22
C TYR A 139 -2.31 7.47 -8.34
N ILE A 140 -3.56 7.56 -7.89
CA ILE A 140 -4.53 6.47 -7.95
C ILE A 140 -4.78 6.00 -9.38
N LYS A 141 -4.84 6.93 -10.35
CA LYS A 141 -5.00 6.60 -11.77
C LYS A 141 -3.81 5.81 -12.32
N VAL A 142 -2.57 6.20 -11.97
CA VAL A 142 -1.35 5.54 -12.47
C VAL A 142 -1.04 4.24 -11.73
N SER A 143 -1.39 4.12 -10.44
CA SER A 143 -1.21 2.89 -9.65
C SER A 143 -2.10 1.73 -10.12
N GLY A 144 -2.96 1.92 -11.12
CA GLY A 144 -3.45 0.88 -12.02
C GLY A 144 -4.39 -0.19 -11.46
N CYS A 145 -4.55 -0.30 -10.13
CA CYS A 145 -5.40 -1.33 -9.51
C CYS A 145 -6.89 -0.92 -9.42
N PHE A 146 -7.26 0.32 -9.75
CA PHE A 146 -8.55 0.90 -9.33
C PHE A 146 -9.55 1.25 -10.44
N ARG A 147 -9.34 0.79 -11.67
CA ARG A 147 -10.19 1.16 -12.83
C ARG A 147 -11.69 0.82 -12.70
N GLN A 148 -12.13 0.10 -11.66
CA GLN A 148 -13.54 -0.28 -11.47
C GLN A 148 -14.24 0.37 -10.27
N CYS A 149 -13.57 1.24 -9.49
CA CYS A 149 -14.16 1.80 -8.26
C CYS A 149 -14.28 3.33 -8.21
N MET A 150 -13.98 4.04 -9.30
CA MET A 150 -14.27 5.48 -9.46
C MET A 150 -15.12 5.73 -10.68
#